data_AF-A0A176YBJ3-F1
#
_entry.id   AF-A0A176YBJ3-F1
#
_cell.length_a   1.000
_cell.length_b   1.000
_cell.length_c   1.000
_cell.angle_alpha   90.00
_cell.angle_beta   90.00
_cell.angle_gamma   90.00
#
_symmetry.space_group_name_H-M   'P 1'
#
loop_
_entity.id
_entity.type
_entity.pdbx_description
1 polymer ?
#
loop_
_entity_poly.entity_id
_entity_poly.type
_entity_poly.pdbx_seq_one_letter_code
_entity_poly.pdbx_strand_id
1 'polypeptide(L)' 'MLGWIVRILFVIAAPITALFVARDALNFGLIQTFVTILLVTGLVGLVAAYSGRSRRAPH' A
#
# COMPACT_ATOMS: atom_id res chain seq x y z
N MET A 1 -9.27 -4.12 15.21
CA MET A 1 -9.23 -2.85 14.46
C MET A 1 -8.21 -2.90 13.31
N LEU A 2 -6.95 -3.28 13.55
CA LEU A 2 -5.92 -3.40 12.51
C LEU A 2 -6.31 -4.28 11.30
N GLY A 3 -6.99 -5.40 11.54
CA GLY A 3 -7.44 -6.30 10.46
C GLY A 3 -8.41 -5.68 9.46
N TRP A 4 -9.21 -4.69 9.87
CA TRP A 4 -10.10 -3.95 8.95
C TRP A 4 -9.31 -3.02 8.03
N ILE A 5 -8.25 -2.39 8.55
CA ILE A 5 -7.36 -1.51 7.78
C ILE A 5 -6.61 -2.33 6.72
N VAL A 6 -6.06 -3.48 7.11
CA VAL A 6 -5.37 -4.40 6.20
C VAL A 6 -6.30 -4.90 5.10
N ARG A 7 -7.57 -5.19 5.43
CA ARG A 7 -8.58 -5.60 4.44
C ARG A 7 -8.85 -4.51 3.39
N ILE A 8 -9.02 -3.26 3.80
CA ILE A 8 -9.24 -2.15 2.87
C ILE A 8 -8.03 -2.00 1.93
N LEU A 9 -6.83 -2.12 2.46
CA LEU A 9 -5.58 -2.11 1.68
C LEU A 9 -5.56 -3.23 0.63
N PHE A 10 -5.96 -4.45 1.01
CA PHE A 10 -6.07 -5.58 0.09
C PHE A 10 -7.14 -5.40 -0.99
N VAL A 11 -8.28 -4.79 -0.63
CA VAL A 11 -9.37 -4.49 -1.58
C VAL A 11 -8.92 -3.49 -2.64
N ILE A 12 -8.05 -2.53 -2.28
CA ILE A 12 -7.49 -1.56 -3.23
C ILE A 12 -6.34 -2.16 -4.04
N ALA A 13 -5.51 -3.00 -3.41
CA ALA A 13 -4.40 -3.66 -4.09
C ALA A 13 -4.88 -4.63 -5.19
N ALA A 14 -5.97 -5.37 -4.96
CA ALA A 14 -6.50 -6.36 -5.90
C ALA A 14 -6.80 -5.82 -7.31
N PRO A 15 -7.58 -4.73 -7.51
CA PRO A 15 -7.82 -4.18 -8.84
C PRO A 15 -6.56 -3.56 -9.46
N ILE A 16 -5.68 -2.94 -8.67
CA ILE A 16 -4.40 -2.40 -9.17
C ILE A 16 -3.57 -3.55 -9.76
N THR A 17 -3.43 -4.66 -9.02
CA THR A 17 -2.73 -5.85 -9.51
C THR A 17 -3.44 -6.47 -10.71
N ALA A 18 -4.77 -6.52 -10.72
CA ALA A 18 -5.54 -7.05 -11.85
C ALA A 18 -5.24 -6.32 -13.16
N LEU A 19 -5.03 -4.99 -13.12
CA LEU A 19 -4.65 -4.21 -14.30
C LEU A 19 -3.27 -4.60 -14.85
N PHE A 20 -2.33 -5.01 -14.01
CA PHE A 20 -0.98 -5.42 -14.44
C PHE A 20 -0.88 -6.91 -14.82
N VAL A 21 -1.78 -7.75 -14.30
CA VAL A 21 -1.63 -9.23 -14.33
C VAL A 21 -2.79 -9.94 -15.03
N ALA A 22 -3.72 -9.21 -15.65
CA ALA A 22 -4.87 -9.80 -16.35
C ALA A 22 -4.53 -10.92 -17.35
N ARG A 23 -3.29 -10.98 -17.86
CA ARG A 23 -2.83 -12.04 -18.77
C ARG A 23 -2.11 -13.22 -18.09
N ASP A 24 -1.69 -13.10 -16.84
CA ASP A 24 -0.79 -14.05 -16.16
C ASP A 24 -1.27 -14.37 -14.74
N ALA A 25 -2.51 -14.87 -14.64
CA ALA A 25 -3.23 -15.10 -13.38
C ALA A 25 -2.47 -15.99 -12.37
N LEU A 26 -1.56 -16.86 -12.83
CA LEU A 26 -0.72 -17.70 -11.97
C LEU A 26 0.13 -16.86 -11.00
N ASN A 27 0.58 -15.70 -11.47
CA ASN A 27 1.44 -14.79 -10.70
C ASN A 27 0.66 -13.72 -9.94
N PHE A 28 -0.68 -13.75 -10.00
CA PHE A 28 -1.54 -12.74 -9.40
C PHE A 28 -1.26 -12.55 -7.91
N GLY A 29 -1.15 -13.64 -7.14
CA GLY A 29 -0.86 -13.55 -5.71
C GLY A 29 0.51 -12.96 -5.39
N LEU A 30 1.53 -13.28 -6.19
CA LEU A 30 2.88 -12.74 -6.03
C LEU A 30 2.90 -11.23 -6.31
N ILE A 31 2.35 -10.81 -7.44
CA ILE A 31 2.34 -9.40 -7.83
C ILE A 31 1.41 -8.60 -6.90
N GLN A 32 0.30 -9.19 -6.43
CA GLN A 32 -0.56 -8.60 -5.41
C GLN A 32 0.21 -8.33 -4.12
N THR A 33 1.05 -9.27 -3.70
CA THR A 33 1.89 -9.12 -2.51
C THR A 33 2.90 -7.98 -2.71
N PHE A 34 3.58 -7.92 -3.85
CA PHE A 34 4.51 -6.82 -4.17
C PHE A 34 3.81 -5.46 -4.19
N VAL A 35 2.65 -5.34 -4.86
CA VAL A 35 1.85 -4.10 -4.88
C VAL A 35 1.39 -3.71 -3.48
N THR A 36 0.98 -4.68 -2.66
CA THR A 36 0.58 -4.43 -1.28
C THR A 36 1.75 -3.89 -0.45
N ILE A 37 2.94 -4.50 -0.57
CA ILE A 37 4.16 -4.03 0.11
C ILE A 37 4.52 -2.61 -0.34
N LEU A 38 4.42 -2.32 -1.63
CA LEU A 38 4.69 -0.99 -2.20
C LEU A 38 3.75 0.06 -1.61
N LEU A 39 2.44 -0.22 -1.58
CA LEU A 39 1.42 0.67 -1.04
C LEU A 39 1.61 0.91 0.46
N VAL A 40 1.90 -0.14 1.23
CA VAL A 40 2.16 -0.02 2.68
C VAL A 40 3.41 0.82 2.92
N THR A 41 4.50 0.55 2.19
CA THR A 41 5.76 1.30 2.31
C THR A 41 5.55 2.78 1.98
N GLY A 42 4.84 3.06 0.88
CA GLY A 42 4.50 4.42 0.47
C GLY A 42 3.65 5.14 1.52
N LEU A 43 2.65 4.46 2.08
CA LEU A 43 1.79 5.02 3.13
C LEU A 43 2.59 5.34 4.40
N VAL A 44 3.42 4.40 4.86
CA VAL A 44 4.27 4.60 6.05
C VAL A 44 5.26 5.74 5.82
N GLY A 45 5.91 5.78 4.65
CA GLY A 45 6.83 6.86 4.28
C GLY A 45 6.13 8.22 4.22
N LEU A 46 4.91 8.28 3.67
CA LEU A 46 4.11 9.50 3.60
C LEU A 46 3.73 10.00 5.01
N VAL A 47 3.25 9.11 5.88
CA VAL A 47 2.94 9.44 7.29
C VAL A 47 4.18 9.91 8.03
N ALA A 48 5.32 9.24 7.85
CA ALA A 48 6.58 9.63 8.45
C ALA A 48 7.08 10.99 7.95
N ALA A 49 6.92 11.28 6.65
CA ALA A 49 7.28 12.57 6.06
C ALA A 49 6.39 13.70 6.59
N TYR A 50 5.07 13.48 6.69
CA TYR A 50 4.16 14.47 7.27
C TYR A 50 4.43 14.69 8.76
N SER A 51 4.58 13.62 9.56
CA SER A 51 4.88 13.71 10.99
C SER A 51 6.25 14.36 11.27
N GLY A 52 7.25 14.05 10.45
CA GLY A 52 8.58 14.68 10.50
C GLY A 52 8.53 16.16 10.12
N ARG A 53 7.66 16.55 9.18
CA ARG A 53 7.42 17.96 8.84
C ARG A 53 6.74 18.71 9.99
N SER A 54 5.76 18.09 10.66
CA SER A 54 5.06 18.70 11.80
C SER A 54 5.97 19.00 13.00
N ARG A 55 7.07 18.25 13.18
CA ARG A 55 8.05 18.47 14.26
C ARG A 55 9.08 19.57 13.97
N ARG A 56 9.13 20.10 12.74
CA ARG A 56 10.08 21.14 12.31
C ARG A 56 9.45 22.53 12.18
N ALA A 57 8.24 22.76 12.71
CA ALA A 57 7.73 24.11 12.88
C ALA A 57 8.52 24.80 14.01
N PRO A 58 9.32 25.85 13.72
CA PRO A 58 9.92 26.66 14.76
C PRO A 58 8.80 27.51 15.38
N HIS A 59 8.62 27.39 16.69
CA HIS A 59 7.92 28.38 17.50
C HIS A 59 8.88 29.52 17.85
#